data_AF-A0A9N9X6J7-F1
#
_entry.id   AF-A0A9N9X6J7-F1
#
_cell.length_a   1.000
_cell.length_b   1.000
_cell.length_c   1.000
_cell.angle_alpha   90.00
_cell.angle_beta   90.00
_cell.angle_gamma   90.00
#
_symmetry.space_group_name_H-M   'P 1'
#
loop_
_entity.id
_entity.type
_entity.pdbx_description
1 polymer ?
#
loop_
_entity_poly.entity_id
_entity_poly.type
_entity_poly.pdbx_seq_one_letter_code
_entity_poly.pdbx_strand_id
1 'polypeptide(L)'
;MKIIFALLILVFTDTTKSLVKRSEPEKCGPNETFTICGSACSEKNCEDVHSTSFERICLQACSVGCFCNQGYFRNTSSGKCVERC
;
A
#
# COMPACT_ATOMS: atom_id res chain seq x y z
N MET A 1 -28.16 26.33 -32.45
CA MET A 1 -26.88 25.72 -32.89
C MET A 1 -25.74 25.84 -31.87
N LYS A 2 -25.60 26.93 -31.09
CA LYS A 2 -24.60 27.03 -30.01
C LYS A 2 -24.85 26.11 -28.80
N ILE A 3 -26.12 25.84 -28.46
CA ILE A 3 -26.51 24.99 -27.31
C ILE A 3 -26.12 23.52 -27.54
N ILE A 4 -26.26 23.04 -28.77
CA ILE A 4 -25.86 21.67 -29.16
C ILE A 4 -24.34 21.52 -29.03
N PHE A 5 -23.56 22.51 -29.47
CA PHE A 5 -22.10 22.51 -29.29
C PHE A 5 -21.71 22.53 -27.80
N ALA A 6 -22.40 23.29 -26.96
CA ALA A 6 -22.14 23.33 -25.52
C ALA A 6 -22.42 21.98 -24.82
N LEU A 7 -23.52 21.30 -25.18
CA LEU A 7 -23.85 19.98 -24.63
C LEU A 7 -22.86 18.90 -25.08
N LEU A 8 -22.39 18.96 -26.33
CA LEU A 8 -21.35 18.04 -26.81
C LEU A 8 -20.05 18.24 -26.03
N ILE A 9 -19.61 19.48 -25.80
CA ILE A 9 -18.37 19.79 -25.06
C ILE A 9 -18.42 19.26 -23.62
N LEU A 10 -19.56 19.39 -22.92
CA LEU A 10 -19.71 18.85 -21.56
C LEU A 10 -19.57 17.32 -21.50
N VAL A 11 -20.13 16.62 -22.49
CA VAL A 11 -19.99 15.15 -22.62
C VAL A 11 -18.54 14.74 -22.93
N PHE A 12 -17.80 15.53 -23.72
CA PHE A 12 -16.39 15.25 -24.03
C PHE A 12 -15.44 15.49 -22.85
N THR A 13 -15.72 16.46 -21.97
CA THR A 13 -14.84 16.74 -20.81
C THR A 13 -14.90 15.67 -19.72
N ASP A 14 -15.98 14.90 -19.63
CA ASP A 14 -16.13 13.85 -18.61
C ASP A 14 -15.37 12.55 -18.95
N THR A 15 -15.19 12.23 -20.23
CA THR A 15 -14.60 10.94 -20.64
C THR A 15 -13.08 10.87 -20.50
N THR A 16 -12.39 12.01 -20.38
CA THR A 16 -10.92 12.03 -20.20
C THR A 16 -10.48 11.79 -18.74
N LYS A 17 -11.41 11.79 -17.78
CA LYS A 17 -11.09 11.60 -16.35
C LYS A 17 -11.01 10.14 -15.90
N SER A 18 -11.29 9.15 -16.76
CA SER A 18 -11.59 7.78 -16.27
C SER A 18 -10.60 6.66 -16.59
N LEU A 19 -9.50 6.83 -17.33
CA LEU A 19 -8.60 5.69 -17.63
C LEU A 19 -7.08 5.93 -17.51
N VAL A 20 -6.64 7.09 -17.02
CA VAL A 20 -5.26 7.21 -16.52
C VAL A 20 -5.28 6.86 -15.04
N LYS A 21 -5.39 5.56 -14.73
CA LYS A 21 -4.92 5.05 -13.44
C LYS A 21 -3.41 5.22 -13.48
N ARG A 22 -2.92 6.41 -13.11
CA ARG A 22 -1.51 6.63 -12.87
C ARG A 22 -1.17 5.61 -11.79
N SER A 23 -0.44 4.55 -12.13
CA SER A 23 0.30 3.81 -11.13
C SER A 23 1.36 4.79 -10.65
N GLU A 24 0.94 5.70 -9.77
CA GLU A 24 1.81 6.31 -8.78
C GLU A 24 2.74 5.17 -8.31
N PRO A 25 4.07 5.34 -8.27
CA PRO A 25 4.97 4.32 -7.72
C PRO A 25 4.31 3.82 -6.43
N GLU A 26 3.95 2.53 -6.35
CA GLU A 26 3.02 1.99 -5.35
C GLU A 26 3.23 2.72 -4.04
N LYS A 27 2.41 3.75 -3.80
CA LYS A 27 2.62 4.61 -2.66
C LYS A 27 2.23 3.71 -1.52
N CYS A 28 3.25 3.25 -0.78
CA CYS A 28 3.01 2.49 0.42
C CYS A 28 1.94 3.22 1.24
N GLY A 29 1.05 2.44 1.81
CA GLY A 29 -0.01 2.93 2.64
C GLY A 29 0.51 3.70 3.85
N PRO A 30 -0.42 4.20 4.69
CA PRO A 30 -0.04 4.80 5.96
C PRO A 30 0.85 3.84 6.77
N ASN A 31 1.92 4.39 7.32
CA ASN A 31 2.85 3.69 8.22
C ASN A 31 3.64 2.53 7.61
N GLU A 32 3.86 2.54 6.29
CA GLU A 32 4.83 1.68 5.63
C GLU A 32 5.76 2.47 4.69
N THR A 33 6.96 1.94 4.49
CA THR A 33 8.00 2.53 3.65
C THR A 33 8.40 1.55 2.56
N PHE A 34 8.55 2.05 1.34
CA PHE A 34 9.06 1.26 0.23
C PHE A 34 10.57 1.05 0.39
N THR A 35 11.02 -0.19 0.26
CA THR A 35 12.45 -0.51 0.20
C THR A 35 12.70 -1.61 -0.82
N ILE A 36 13.88 -1.55 -1.45
CA ILE A 36 14.38 -2.59 -2.35
C ILE A 36 15.02 -3.76 -1.59
N CYS A 37 15.26 -3.59 -0.29
CA CYS A 37 15.76 -4.64 0.59
C CYS A 37 15.15 -4.46 1.97
N GLY A 38 13.92 -4.94 2.14
CA GLY A 38 13.30 -5.15 3.44
C GLY A 38 13.30 -6.63 3.81
N SER A 39 13.19 -6.93 5.10
CA SER A 39 13.05 -8.30 5.59
C SER A 39 11.63 -8.50 6.11
N ALA A 40 10.90 -9.42 5.45
CA ALA A 40 9.54 -9.81 5.83
C ALA A 40 9.48 -10.49 7.21
N CYS A 41 10.63 -10.91 7.73
CA CYS A 41 10.74 -11.48 9.06
C CYS A 41 10.82 -10.45 10.18
N SER A 42 11.40 -9.28 9.89
CA SER A 42 11.51 -8.19 10.86
C SER A 42 10.20 -7.43 11.02
N GLU A 43 9.31 -7.51 10.03
CA GLU A 43 7.97 -6.96 10.14
C GLU A 43 7.12 -7.80 11.09
N LYS A 44 6.52 -7.15 12.09
CA LYS A 44 5.56 -7.80 12.98
C LYS A 44 4.18 -7.81 12.32
N ASN A 45 3.44 -8.89 12.48
CA ASN A 45 2.04 -8.96 12.11
C ASN A 45 1.17 -9.15 13.35
N CYS A 46 -0.15 -9.04 13.18
CA CYS A 46 -1.10 -9.16 14.28
C CYS A 46 -1.34 -10.60 14.77
N GLU A 47 -0.94 -11.63 14.01
CA GLU A 47 -0.99 -13.01 14.51
C GLU A 47 0.18 -13.35 15.43
N ASP A 48 1.34 -12.71 15.24
CA ASP A 48 2.60 -13.04 15.93
C ASP A 48 2.76 -12.31 17.29
N VAL A 49 1.82 -11.42 17.68
CA VAL A 49 1.94 -10.58 18.90
C VAL A 49 1.98 -11.41 20.19
N HIS A 50 1.40 -12.61 20.19
CA HIS A 50 1.36 -13.51 21.35
C HIS A 50 2.46 -14.59 21.33
N SER A 51 3.25 -14.69 20.25
CA SER A 51 4.37 -15.63 20.19
C SER A 51 5.58 -15.04 20.91
N THR A 52 5.90 -15.59 22.07
CA THR A 52 7.07 -15.24 22.89
C THR A 52 8.41 -15.64 22.27
N SER A 53 8.40 -16.20 21.06
CA SER A 53 9.55 -16.68 20.30
C SER A 53 9.76 -15.81 19.06
N PHE A 54 10.06 -14.52 19.26
CA PHE A 54 10.53 -13.62 18.20
C PHE A 54 12.01 -13.88 17.87
N GLU A 55 12.38 -15.16 17.76
CA GLU A 55 13.67 -15.60 17.26
C GLU A 55 13.40 -16.49 16.05
N ARG A 56 12.65 -15.92 15.08
CA ARG A 56 12.49 -16.56 13.78
C ARG A 56 13.86 -16.64 13.15
N ILE A 57 14.35 -17.86 12.91
CA ILE A 57 15.51 -18.08 12.06
C ILE A 57 15.15 -17.52 10.69
N CYS A 58 15.73 -16.37 10.35
CA CYS A 58 15.49 -15.75 9.06
C CYS A 58 16.75 -15.72 8.24
N LEU A 59 16.61 -16.27 7.04
CA LEU A 59 17.59 -16.10 5.99
C LEU A 59 17.69 -14.62 5.69
N GLN A 60 18.93 -14.14 5.55
CA GLN A 60 19.20 -12.77 5.16
C GLN A 60 18.87 -12.62 3.65
N ALA A 61 17.58 -12.50 3.35
CA ALA A 61 17.05 -12.33 2.01
C ALA A 61 16.39 -10.94 1.90
N CYS A 62 16.79 -10.19 0.87
CA CYS A 62 16.15 -8.92 0.55
C CYS A 62 14.84 -9.18 -0.20
N SER A 63 13.74 -8.65 0.32
CA SER A 63 12.47 -8.56 -0.38
C SER A 63 12.20 -7.11 -0.77
N VAL A 64 11.81 -6.90 -2.03
CA VAL A 64 11.39 -5.58 -2.55
C VAL A 64 9.91 -5.38 -2.22
N GLY A 65 9.55 -4.24 -1.64
CA GLY A 65 8.15 -3.93 -1.36
C GLY A 65 7.96 -2.86 -0.28
N CYS A 66 6.71 -2.74 0.19
CA CYS A 66 6.32 -1.91 1.32
C CYS A 66 6.41 -2.69 2.63
N PHE A 67 7.05 -2.09 3.63
CA PHE A 67 7.22 -2.69 4.95
C PHE A 67 6.75 -1.72 6.03
N CYS A 68 6.04 -2.21 7.05
CA CYS A 68 5.57 -1.42 8.17
C CYS A 68 6.74 -0.76 8.87
N ASN A 69 6.55 0.51 9.19
CA ASN A 69 7.50 1.29 9.96
C ASN A 69 7.67 0.69 11.36
N GLN A 70 8.80 0.98 11.99
CA GLN A 70 9.07 0.52 13.35
C GLN A 70 7.94 0.92 14.31
N GLY A 71 7.47 -0.05 15.10
CA GLY A 71 6.37 0.15 16.06
C GLY A 71 4.97 -0.16 15.50
N TYR A 72 4.85 -0.45 14.21
CA TYR A 72 3.59 -0.86 13.57
C TYR A 72 3.54 -2.36 13.31
N PHE A 73 2.33 -2.90 13.28
CA PHE A 73 2.03 -4.29 12.99
C PHE A 73 1.22 -4.39 11.71
N ARG A 74 1.56 -5.34 10.83
CA ARG A 74 0.74 -5.64 9.67
C ARG A 74 -0.51 -6.39 10.12
N ASN A 75 -1.67 -5.78 9.93
CA ASN A 75 -2.94 -6.47 10.02
C ASN A 75 -3.15 -7.25 8.71
N THR A 76 -2.95 -8.56 8.75
CA THR A 76 -3.03 -9.46 7.58
C THR A 76 -4.38 -9.48 6.88
N SER A 77 -5.48 -9.25 7.62
CA SER A 77 -6.82 -9.19 7.05
C SER A 77 -7.03 -7.95 6.17
N SER A 78 -6.50 -6.79 6.60
CA SER A 78 -6.65 -5.52 5.87
C SER A 78 -5.46 -5.13 5.01
N GLY A 79 -4.31 -5.76 5.21
CA GLY A 79 -3.01 -5.40 4.63
C GLY A 79 -2.38 -4.12 5.19
N LYS A 80 -3.01 -3.45 6.17
CA LYS A 80 -2.57 -2.15 6.70
C LYS A 80 -1.61 -2.27 7.88
N CYS A 81 -0.72 -1.29 8.02
CA CYS A 81 0.14 -1.13 9.20
C CYS A 81 -0.58 -0.34 10.30
N VAL A 82 -0.80 -0.97 11.45
CA VAL A 82 -1.56 -0.42 12.60
C VAL A 82 -0.70 -0.35 13.86
N GLU A 83 -0.93 0.62 14.73
CA GLU A 83 -0.18 0.76 16.00
C GLU A 83 -0.52 -0.35 17.01
N ARG A 84 -1.72 -0.92 16.91
CA ARG A 84 -2.20 -1.99 17.79
C ARG A 84 -2.96 -3.03 16.98
N CYS A 85 -2.73 -4.27 17.38
CA CYS A 85 -3.58 -5.41 17.12
C CYS A 85 -4.60 -5.49 18.28
#